data_AF-A0A448NU48-F1
#
_entry.id   AF-A0A448NU48-F1
#
_cell.length_a   1.000
_cell.length_b   1.000
_cell.length_c   1.000
_cell.angle_alpha   90.00
_cell.angle_beta   90.00
_cell.angle_gamma   90.00
#
_symmetry.space_group_name_H-M   'P 1'
#
loop_
_entity.id
_entity.type
_entity.pdbx_description
1 polymer ?
#
loop_
_entity_poly.entity_id
_entity_poly.type
_entity_poly.pdbx_seq_one_letter_code
_entity_poly.pdbx_strand_id
1 'polypeptide(L)'
;MIKNKLVWLIVTFLVFSQVSLLLGQTKFTQNKEILQGIGKINKAFSDSVSLYDYKKDEKLYLEKYGVFYKNKMENLYRYYQEIYAANLSDGKNDGKPKISDPNQADLNIGLEDLENGEQMKELGTYLRTNFPLHLFGAEGSEPYKCKLTFIVDAEGKFKRIKYKGEKLEFNLVSALFLYAIDHLEKPLLYKGVPIKRQFSLPITIL
;
A
#
# COMPACT_ATOMS: atom_id res chain seq x y z
N MET A 1 34.32 -35.67 -4.81
CA MET A 1 34.01 -34.22 -4.83
C MET A 1 32.51 -33.85 -4.82
N ILE A 2 31.57 -34.79 -4.62
CA ILE A 2 30.12 -34.52 -4.72
C ILE A 2 29.45 -34.25 -3.35
N LYS A 3 30.05 -34.69 -2.24
CA LYS A 3 29.44 -34.59 -0.89
C LYS A 3 29.34 -33.14 -0.34
N ASN A 4 30.25 -32.24 -0.69
CA ASN A 4 30.22 -30.86 -0.15
C ASN A 4 29.21 -29.93 -0.85
N LYS A 5 28.80 -30.24 -2.09
CA LYS A 5 27.80 -29.42 -2.81
C LYS A 5 26.37 -29.69 -2.34
N LEU A 6 26.08 -30.92 -1.91
CA LEU A 6 24.76 -31.31 -1.41
C LEU A 6 24.46 -30.69 -0.03
N VAL A 7 25.48 -30.59 0.83
CA VAL A 7 25.35 -29.97 2.17
C VAL A 7 25.06 -28.47 2.06
N TRP A 8 25.72 -27.76 1.12
CA TRP A 8 25.43 -26.35 0.89
C TRP A 8 24.01 -26.10 0.38
N LEU A 9 23.50 -26.97 -0.50
CA LEU A 9 22.11 -26.92 -0.98
C LEU A 9 21.08 -27.10 0.14
N ILE A 10 21.32 -28.04 1.06
CA ILE A 10 20.42 -28.31 2.20
C ILE A 10 20.45 -27.16 3.21
N VAL A 11 21.62 -26.55 3.47
CA VAL A 11 21.74 -25.39 4.36
C VAL A 11 21.04 -24.16 3.75
N THR A 12 21.17 -23.90 2.45
CA THR A 12 20.44 -22.80 1.79
C THR A 12 18.92 -23.03 1.76
N PHE A 13 18.46 -24.27 1.64
CA PHE A 13 17.03 -24.60 1.66
C PHE A 13 16.42 -24.42 3.07
N LEU A 14 17.20 -24.73 4.11
CA LEU A 14 16.78 -24.51 5.50
C LEU A 14 16.71 -23.03 5.88
N VAL A 15 17.63 -22.18 5.39
CA VAL A 15 17.58 -20.73 5.65
C VAL A 15 16.37 -20.09 4.95
N PHE A 16 15.99 -20.54 3.75
CA PHE A 16 14.78 -20.05 3.08
C PHE A 16 13.48 -20.51 3.74
N SER A 17 13.45 -21.71 4.34
CA SER A 17 12.26 -22.21 5.04
C SER A 17 11.92 -21.44 6.33
N GLN A 18 12.93 -20.83 6.97
CA GLN A 18 12.78 -20.10 8.23
C GLN A 18 12.27 -18.67 8.02
N VAL A 19 12.52 -18.05 6.86
CA VAL A 19 11.95 -16.73 6.51
C VAL A 19 10.44 -16.84 6.27
N SER A 20 9.98 -17.98 5.77
CA SER A 20 8.56 -18.29 5.58
C SER A 20 7.81 -18.55 6.89
N LEU A 21 8.51 -18.94 7.97
CA LEU A 21 7.90 -19.29 9.26
C LEU A 21 7.71 -18.08 10.20
N LEU A 22 8.39 -16.95 9.94
CA LEU A 22 8.20 -15.68 10.64
C LEU A 22 7.11 -14.79 10.02
N LEU A 23 6.61 -15.16 8.83
CA LEU A 23 5.48 -14.52 8.17
C LEU A 23 4.18 -15.30 8.47
N GLY A 24 3.93 -15.52 9.76
CA GLY A 24 2.68 -16.12 10.23
C GLY A 24 1.50 -15.23 9.87
N GLN A 25 0.66 -15.69 8.93
CA GLN A 25 -0.67 -15.18 8.56
C GLN A 25 -0.73 -13.68 8.21
N THR A 26 -1.20 -13.35 7.01
CA THR A 26 -1.59 -11.98 6.69
C THR A 26 -2.67 -11.52 7.69
N LYS A 27 -2.28 -10.78 8.74
CA LYS A 27 -3.20 -10.25 9.77
C LYS A 27 -4.24 -9.29 9.19
N PHE A 28 -3.95 -8.69 8.04
CA PHE A 28 -4.84 -7.75 7.39
C PHE A 28 -5.64 -8.40 6.24
N THR A 29 -6.94 -8.15 6.24
CA THR A 29 -7.83 -8.56 5.16
C THR A 29 -7.62 -7.66 3.95
N GLN A 30 -7.48 -8.28 2.77
CA GLN A 30 -7.28 -7.55 1.52
C GLN A 30 -8.56 -7.45 0.70
N ASN A 31 -8.85 -6.26 0.18
CA ASN A 31 -9.84 -6.05 -0.87
C ASN A 31 -9.26 -6.52 -2.22
N LYS A 32 -9.67 -7.72 -2.62
CA LYS A 32 -9.23 -8.37 -3.87
C LYS A 32 -9.60 -7.59 -5.12
N GLU A 33 -10.70 -6.82 -5.10
CA GLU A 33 -11.14 -6.06 -6.27
C GLU A 33 -10.17 -4.92 -6.58
N ILE A 34 -9.69 -4.21 -5.54
CA ILE A 34 -8.71 -3.14 -5.69
C ILE A 34 -7.37 -3.71 -6.20
N LEU A 35 -6.91 -4.83 -5.64
CA LEU A 35 -5.70 -5.51 -6.10
C LEU A 35 -5.82 -5.98 -7.56
N GLN A 36 -6.98 -6.53 -7.94
CA GLN A 36 -7.24 -6.92 -9.34
C GLN A 36 -7.29 -5.71 -10.26
N GLY A 37 -7.86 -4.58 -9.84
CA GLY A 37 -7.88 -3.32 -10.59
C GLY A 37 -6.47 -2.82 -10.89
N ILE A 38 -5.61 -2.75 -9.87
CA ILE A 38 -4.18 -2.43 -10.02
C ILE A 38 -3.51 -3.44 -10.96
N GLY A 39 -3.74 -4.75 -10.76
CA GLY A 39 -3.16 -5.81 -11.57
C GLY A 39 -3.55 -5.72 -13.06
N LYS A 40 -4.80 -5.38 -13.37
CA LYS A 40 -5.28 -5.20 -14.76
C LYS A 40 -4.57 -4.05 -15.46
N ILE A 41 -4.42 -2.90 -14.79
CA ILE A 41 -3.70 -1.72 -15.33
C ILE A 41 -2.24 -2.08 -15.62
N ASN A 42 -1.60 -2.87 -14.75
CA ASN A 42 -0.20 -3.27 -14.92
C ASN A 42 0.03 -4.39 -15.92
N LYS A 43 -0.90 -5.35 -16.03
CA LYS A 43 -0.83 -6.36 -17.09
C LYS A 43 -0.93 -5.71 -18.48
N ALA A 44 -1.87 -4.78 -18.66
CA ALA A 44 -1.99 -4.02 -19.90
C ALA A 44 -0.68 -3.28 -20.25
N PHE A 45 0.07 -2.84 -19.24
CA PHE A 45 1.39 -2.24 -19.40
C PHE A 45 2.47 -3.25 -19.85
N SER A 46 2.61 -4.37 -19.15
CA SER A 46 3.59 -5.40 -19.47
C SER A 46 3.37 -6.04 -20.85
N ASP A 47 2.10 -6.34 -21.19
CA ASP A 47 1.73 -6.89 -22.48
C ASP A 47 2.09 -5.91 -23.61
N SER A 48 1.88 -4.60 -23.41
CA SER A 48 2.23 -3.58 -24.42
C SER A 48 3.73 -3.42 -24.65
N VAL A 49 4.55 -3.56 -23.60
CA VAL A 49 6.02 -3.46 -23.68
C VAL A 49 6.63 -4.71 -24.32
N SER A 50 6.14 -5.90 -23.96
CA SER A 50 6.67 -7.18 -24.49
C SER A 50 6.43 -7.40 -25.97
N LEU A 51 5.43 -6.74 -26.57
CA LEU A 51 5.09 -6.87 -27.98
C LEU A 51 5.98 -6.05 -28.94
N TYR A 52 6.92 -5.24 -28.42
CA TYR A 52 7.78 -4.38 -29.23
C TYR A 52 9.28 -4.64 -28.98
N ASP A 53 10.05 -4.77 -30.05
CA ASP A 53 11.52 -4.82 -30.00
C ASP A 53 12.08 -3.38 -29.91
N TYR A 54 12.19 -2.90 -28.68
CA TYR A 54 12.49 -1.53 -28.25
C TYR A 54 13.87 -1.00 -28.67
N LYS A 55 14.77 -1.85 -29.16
CA LYS A 55 16.11 -1.44 -29.60
C LYS A 55 16.15 -0.82 -31.01
N LYS A 56 15.01 -0.79 -31.72
CA LYS A 56 14.96 -0.38 -33.13
C LYS A 56 14.65 1.10 -33.39
N ASP A 57 13.94 1.81 -32.50
CA ASP A 57 13.58 3.22 -32.72
C ASP A 57 13.21 3.97 -31.40
N GLU A 58 14.16 4.77 -30.89
CA GLU A 58 14.03 5.54 -29.65
C GLU A 58 13.06 6.74 -29.78
N LYS A 59 12.95 7.34 -30.96
CA LYS A 59 12.09 8.52 -31.19
C LYS A 59 10.63 8.12 -31.25
N LEU A 60 10.32 7.03 -31.96
CA LEU A 60 8.98 6.45 -31.98
C LEU A 60 8.53 5.99 -30.58
N TYR A 61 9.48 5.48 -29.78
CA TYR A 61 9.24 5.16 -28.37
C TYR A 61 8.84 6.40 -27.57
N LEU A 62 9.60 7.50 -27.60
CA LEU A 62 9.25 8.70 -26.82
C LEU A 62 7.87 9.27 -27.19
N GLU A 63 7.52 9.28 -28.49
CA GLU A 63 6.24 9.80 -28.97
C GLU A 63 5.05 8.89 -28.60
N LYS A 64 5.15 7.56 -28.81
CA LYS A 64 4.06 6.62 -28.47
C LYS A 64 4.01 6.28 -26.98
N TYR A 65 5.15 6.05 -26.35
CA TYR A 65 5.25 5.65 -24.95
C TYR A 65 4.95 6.80 -24.01
N GLY A 66 5.28 8.05 -24.39
CA GLY A 66 4.87 9.23 -23.64
C GLY A 66 3.34 9.31 -23.52
N VAL A 67 2.64 9.13 -24.64
CA VAL A 67 1.16 9.11 -24.67
C VAL A 67 0.60 7.90 -23.91
N PHE A 68 1.22 6.73 -24.10
CA PHE A 68 0.80 5.49 -23.42
C PHE A 68 0.95 5.58 -21.90
N TYR A 69 2.13 6.01 -21.42
CA TYR A 69 2.40 6.22 -20.00
C TYR A 69 1.47 7.28 -19.42
N LYS A 70 1.22 8.38 -20.15
CA LYS A 70 0.24 9.39 -19.77
C LYS A 70 -1.16 8.79 -19.58
N ASN A 71 -1.65 8.02 -20.53
CA ASN A 71 -2.97 7.38 -20.43
C ASN A 71 -3.04 6.40 -19.24
N LYS A 72 -1.96 5.63 -18.99
CA LYS A 72 -1.87 4.75 -17.81
C LYS A 72 -1.97 5.56 -16.52
N MET A 73 -1.20 6.64 -16.41
CA MET A 73 -1.20 7.52 -15.26
C MET A 73 -2.57 8.15 -15.02
N GLU A 74 -3.25 8.56 -16.09
CA GLU A 74 -4.63 9.07 -16.02
C GLU A 74 -5.62 8.01 -15.53
N ASN A 75 -5.51 6.76 -16.01
CA ASN A 75 -6.37 5.66 -15.57
C ASN A 75 -6.14 5.31 -14.09
N LEU A 76 -4.89 5.25 -13.65
CA LEU A 76 -4.55 4.99 -12.25
C LEU A 76 -5.05 6.12 -11.34
N TYR A 77 -4.87 7.37 -11.78
CA TYR A 77 -5.38 8.54 -11.06
C TYR A 77 -6.90 8.52 -10.97
N ARG A 78 -7.60 8.23 -12.08
CA ARG A 78 -9.06 8.13 -12.10
C ARG A 78 -9.57 7.06 -11.15
N TYR A 79 -8.96 5.88 -11.17
CA TYR A 79 -9.33 4.78 -10.27
C TYR A 79 -9.13 5.16 -8.80
N TYR A 80 -8.03 5.85 -8.48
CA TYR A 80 -7.83 6.42 -7.14
C TYR A 80 -8.92 7.43 -6.78
N GLN A 81 -9.29 8.34 -7.69
CA GLN A 81 -10.33 9.34 -7.43
C GLN A 81 -11.70 8.69 -7.20
N GLU A 82 -12.06 7.65 -7.96
CA GLU A 82 -13.29 6.89 -7.77
C GLU A 82 -13.36 6.27 -6.38
N ILE A 83 -12.31 5.56 -5.95
CA ILE A 83 -12.23 4.97 -4.61
C ILE A 83 -12.24 6.06 -3.52
N TYR A 84 -11.49 7.14 -3.72
CA TYR A 84 -11.42 8.24 -2.77
C TYR A 84 -12.78 8.92 -2.58
N ALA A 85 -13.49 9.20 -3.68
CA ALA A 85 -14.81 9.81 -3.66
C ALA A 85 -15.85 8.89 -3.00
N ALA A 86 -15.84 7.59 -3.31
CA ALA A 86 -16.72 6.61 -2.69
C ALA A 86 -16.58 6.59 -1.15
N ASN A 87 -15.33 6.63 -0.65
CA ASN A 87 -15.02 6.69 0.77
C ASN A 87 -15.39 8.04 1.44
N LEU A 88 -15.54 9.12 0.66
CA LEU A 88 -16.07 10.39 1.19
C LEU A 88 -17.60 10.36 1.33
N SER A 89 -18.30 9.70 0.41
CA SER A 89 -19.78 9.59 0.42
C SER A 89 -20.30 8.67 1.53
N ASP A 90 -19.57 7.60 1.88
CA ASP A 90 -19.89 6.78 3.07
C ASP A 90 -19.95 7.62 4.36
N GLY A 91 -19.16 8.69 4.43
CA GLY A 91 -19.12 9.62 5.56
C GLY A 91 -20.26 10.64 5.64
N LYS A 92 -21.23 10.66 4.71
CA LYS A 92 -22.43 11.51 4.81
C LYS A 92 -23.53 10.90 5.69
N ASN A 93 -23.49 9.58 5.91
CA ASN A 93 -24.39 8.85 6.80
C ASN A 93 -23.73 8.43 8.12
N ASP A 94 -22.48 8.84 8.36
CA ASP A 94 -21.91 8.94 9.70
C ASP A 94 -22.73 10.01 10.44
N GLY A 95 -23.93 9.64 10.90
CA GLY A 95 -24.79 10.49 11.69
C GLY A 95 -23.96 11.19 12.75
N LYS A 96 -24.35 12.43 13.08
CA LYS A 96 -23.79 13.21 14.19
C LYS A 96 -23.19 12.28 15.23
N PRO A 97 -21.91 12.43 15.59
CA PRO A 97 -21.19 11.46 16.41
C PRO A 97 -22.11 11.02 17.55
N LYS A 98 -22.51 9.74 17.57
CA LYS A 98 -23.08 9.16 18.78
C LYS A 98 -21.95 9.32 19.79
N ILE A 99 -22.14 10.29 20.67
CA ILE A 99 -21.18 10.89 21.58
C ILE A 99 -20.24 9.80 22.14
N SER A 100 -19.10 9.59 21.50
CA SER A 100 -17.87 9.27 22.21
C SER A 100 -17.42 10.62 22.76
N ASP A 101 -17.73 10.84 24.03
CA ASP A 101 -17.30 11.88 24.96
C ASP A 101 -16.66 13.16 24.32
N PRO A 102 -17.25 14.37 24.52
CA PRO A 102 -16.71 15.64 24.00
C PRO A 102 -15.25 15.94 24.38
N ASN A 103 -14.67 15.18 25.31
CA ASN A 103 -13.28 15.29 25.75
C ASN A 103 -12.24 14.64 24.80
N GLN A 104 -12.63 13.94 23.73
CA GLN A 104 -11.66 13.30 22.82
C GLN A 104 -11.17 14.19 21.66
N ALA A 105 -11.68 15.41 21.53
CA ALA A 105 -11.43 16.25 20.36
C ALA A 105 -9.98 16.78 20.21
N ASP A 106 -9.14 16.74 21.25
CA ASP A 106 -7.75 17.24 21.19
C ASP A 106 -6.80 16.55 22.18
N LEU A 107 -6.97 15.25 22.42
CA LEU A 107 -5.96 14.51 23.17
C LEU A 107 -4.76 14.22 22.24
N ASN A 108 -3.59 14.76 22.62
CA ASN A 108 -2.29 14.46 22.02
C ASN A 108 -1.84 13.03 22.39
N ILE A 109 -2.64 12.04 22.00
CA ILE A 109 -2.45 10.60 22.27
C ILE A 109 -1.35 10.08 21.34
N GLY A 110 -0.21 9.68 21.88
CA GLY A 110 0.84 9.00 21.13
C GLY A 110 0.37 7.64 20.60
N LEU A 111 1.15 7.03 19.70
CA LEU A 111 0.84 5.66 19.27
C LEU A 111 1.00 4.67 20.43
N GLU A 112 1.94 4.98 21.32
CA GLU A 112 2.27 4.32 22.57
C GLU A 112 1.15 4.35 23.62
N ASP A 113 0.22 5.30 23.51
CA ASP A 113 -0.92 5.42 24.41
C ASP A 113 -2.12 4.55 23.97
N LEU A 114 -2.03 3.93 22.78
CA LEU A 114 -3.06 3.04 22.25
C LEU A 114 -2.80 1.61 22.69
N GLU A 115 -3.82 0.97 23.26
CA GLU A 115 -3.73 -0.39 23.80
C GLU A 115 -3.29 -1.42 22.76
N ASN A 116 -3.72 -1.22 21.51
CA ASN A 116 -3.36 -2.04 20.34
C ASN A 116 -2.62 -1.24 19.26
N GLY A 117 -1.88 -0.19 19.64
CA GLY A 117 -1.10 0.64 18.71
C GLY A 117 -0.03 -0.14 17.93
N GLU A 118 0.39 -1.31 18.39
CA GLU A 118 1.32 -2.19 17.70
C GLU A 118 0.87 -2.55 16.27
N GLN A 119 -0.43 -2.69 16.04
CA GLN A 119 -0.99 -3.01 14.72
C GLN A 119 -0.64 -1.95 13.66
N MET A 120 -0.40 -0.70 14.06
CA MET A 120 0.07 0.35 13.14
C MET A 120 1.52 0.18 12.74
N LYS A 121 2.38 -0.37 13.61
CA LYS A 121 3.75 -0.73 13.27
C LYS A 121 3.76 -1.92 12.32
N GLU A 122 2.93 -2.93 12.60
CA GLU A 122 2.75 -4.09 11.75
C GLU A 122 2.23 -3.70 10.35
N LEU A 123 1.27 -2.78 10.26
CA LEU A 123 0.81 -2.21 8.99
C LEU A 123 1.97 -1.59 8.19
N GLY A 124 2.82 -0.81 8.85
CA GLY A 124 4.00 -0.21 8.21
C GLY A 124 5.00 -1.24 7.70
N THR A 125 5.20 -2.35 8.41
CA THR A 125 6.02 -3.48 7.95
C THR A 125 5.36 -4.20 6.79
N TYR A 126 4.07 -4.51 6.91
CA TYR A 126 3.29 -5.19 5.89
C TYR A 126 3.32 -4.45 4.55
N LEU A 127 3.09 -3.14 4.58
CA LEU A 127 3.11 -2.29 3.38
C LEU A 127 4.48 -2.28 2.69
N ARG A 128 5.58 -2.37 3.44
CA ARG A 128 6.94 -2.42 2.89
C ARG A 128 7.27 -3.79 2.30
N THR A 129 6.93 -4.87 3.03
CA THR A 129 7.27 -6.24 2.63
C THR A 129 6.42 -6.74 1.46
N ASN A 130 5.14 -6.39 1.43
CA ASN A 130 4.20 -6.88 0.42
C ASN A 130 3.94 -5.86 -0.69
N PHE A 131 4.69 -4.75 -0.70
CA PHE A 131 4.53 -3.76 -1.75
C PHE A 131 4.74 -4.41 -3.11
N PRO A 132 3.91 -4.09 -4.11
CA PRO A 132 4.04 -4.68 -5.44
C PRO A 132 5.23 -4.04 -6.20
N LEU A 133 6.47 -4.38 -5.80
CA LEU A 133 7.72 -3.84 -6.35
C LEU A 133 7.86 -4.05 -7.85
N HIS A 134 7.33 -5.17 -8.35
CA HIS A 134 7.31 -5.50 -9.78
C HIS A 134 6.57 -4.47 -10.65
N LEU A 135 5.82 -3.53 -10.05
CA LEU A 135 5.18 -2.42 -10.75
C LEU A 135 6.12 -1.26 -11.05
N PHE A 136 7.29 -1.25 -10.43
CA PHE A 136 8.30 -0.22 -10.59
C PHE A 136 9.51 -0.86 -11.26
N GLY A 137 10.07 -0.20 -12.27
CA GLY A 137 11.31 -0.66 -12.91
C GLY A 137 12.45 -0.69 -11.89
N ALA A 138 13.37 -1.65 -12.04
CA ALA A 138 14.61 -1.73 -11.25
C ALA A 138 15.61 -0.59 -11.55
N GLU A 139 15.18 0.46 -12.23
CA GLU A 139 16.02 1.53 -12.75
C GLU A 139 15.94 2.77 -11.86
N GLY A 140 16.85 2.82 -10.90
CA GLY A 140 17.13 3.99 -10.07
C GLY A 140 18.03 3.63 -8.91
N SER A 141 19.09 4.40 -8.68
CA SER A 141 19.87 4.33 -7.44
C SER A 141 19.17 5.02 -6.26
N GLU A 142 18.08 5.74 -6.54
CA GLU A 142 17.36 6.54 -5.56
C GLU A 142 16.11 5.82 -5.03
N PRO A 143 15.92 5.77 -3.70
CA PRO A 143 14.75 5.14 -3.11
C PRO A 143 13.46 5.89 -3.46
N TYR A 144 12.41 5.13 -3.75
CA TYR A 144 11.06 5.65 -3.86
C TYR A 144 10.53 6.06 -2.48
N LYS A 145 10.00 7.29 -2.37
CA LYS A 145 9.49 7.85 -1.11
C LYS A 145 8.09 8.41 -1.30
N CYS A 146 7.19 8.02 -0.40
CA CYS A 146 5.83 8.54 -0.29
C CYS A 146 5.44 8.69 1.17
N LYS A 147 4.78 9.79 1.54
CA LYS A 147 4.10 9.97 2.83
C LYS A 147 2.61 9.81 2.62
N LEU A 148 2.02 8.77 3.21
CA LEU A 148 0.57 8.61 3.28
C LEU A 148 0.01 9.33 4.50
N THR A 149 -1.13 9.98 4.35
CA THR A 149 -1.91 10.57 5.45
C THR A 149 -3.34 10.10 5.34
N PHE A 150 -3.90 9.50 6.38
CA PHE A 150 -5.21 8.85 6.34
C PHE A 150 -5.86 8.87 7.71
N ILE A 151 -7.16 8.58 7.75
CA ILE A 151 -7.93 8.40 8.99
C ILE A 151 -8.17 6.91 9.18
N VAL A 152 -7.95 6.43 10.40
CA VAL A 152 -8.51 5.15 10.87
C VAL A 152 -9.77 5.50 11.65
N ASP A 153 -10.91 4.92 11.28
CA ASP A 153 -12.16 5.13 12.02
C ASP A 153 -12.35 4.15 13.18
N ALA A 154 -13.48 4.25 13.87
CA ALA A 154 -13.80 3.45 15.04
C ALA A 154 -14.02 1.95 14.73
N GLU A 155 -14.08 1.56 13.45
CA GLU A 155 -14.10 0.15 13.02
C GLU A 155 -12.72 -0.34 12.57
N GLY A 156 -11.71 0.54 12.55
CA GLY A 156 -10.39 0.23 12.03
C GLY A 156 -10.25 0.39 10.51
N LYS A 157 -11.26 0.94 9.82
CA LYS A 157 -11.23 1.14 8.36
C LYS A 157 -10.39 2.36 7.98
N PHE A 158 -9.63 2.24 6.90
CA PHE A 158 -8.84 3.37 6.37
C PHE A 158 -9.70 4.26 5.48
N LYS A 159 -9.79 5.55 5.84
CA LYS A 159 -10.57 6.56 5.12
C LYS A 159 -9.69 7.75 4.75
N ARG A 160 -10.09 8.45 3.68
CA ARG A 160 -9.50 9.73 3.24
C ARG A 160 -7.98 9.66 3.04
N ILE A 161 -7.49 8.59 2.43
CA ILE A 161 -6.07 8.38 2.18
C ILE A 161 -5.56 9.41 1.17
N LYS A 162 -4.62 10.23 1.61
CA LYS A 162 -3.87 11.22 0.83
C LYS A 162 -2.41 10.79 0.74
N TYR A 163 -1.71 11.28 -0.27
CA TYR A 163 -0.31 10.97 -0.51
C TYR A 163 0.50 12.23 -0.80
N LYS A 164 1.80 12.20 -0.48
CA LYS A 164 2.78 13.23 -0.84
C LYS A 164 4.14 12.59 -1.10
N GLY A 165 4.72 12.83 -2.27
CA GLY A 165 6.02 12.32 -2.67
C GLY A 165 6.37 12.79 -4.08
N GLU A 166 7.59 12.51 -4.52
CA GLU A 166 8.12 13.02 -5.80
C GLU A 166 7.57 12.27 -7.02
N LYS A 167 7.40 10.96 -6.91
CA LYS A 167 6.96 10.09 -8.01
C LYS A 167 5.46 9.84 -7.92
N LEU A 168 4.68 10.46 -8.81
CA LEU A 168 3.22 10.36 -8.79
C LEU A 168 2.71 8.91 -8.90
N GLU A 169 3.29 8.09 -9.77
CA GLU A 169 2.93 6.67 -9.93
C GLU A 169 3.09 5.91 -8.60
N PHE A 170 4.25 6.07 -7.97
CA PHE A 170 4.54 5.46 -6.68
C PHE A 170 3.55 5.90 -5.60
N ASN A 171 3.24 7.20 -5.54
CA ASN A 171 2.29 7.74 -4.58
C ASN A 171 0.87 7.18 -4.77
N LEU A 172 0.40 7.07 -6.02
CA LEU A 172 -0.92 6.55 -6.37
C LEU A 172 -1.04 5.07 -6.01
N VAL A 173 -0.07 4.26 -6.42
CA VAL A 173 -0.02 2.83 -6.07
C VAL A 173 0.07 2.67 -4.56
N SER A 174 0.84 3.48 -3.85
CA SER A 174 0.93 3.44 -2.39
C SER A 174 -0.43 3.69 -1.72
N ALA A 175 -1.17 4.70 -2.18
CA ALA A 175 -2.49 4.99 -1.63
C ALA A 175 -3.51 3.90 -1.95
N LEU A 176 -3.51 3.39 -3.19
CA LEU A 176 -4.37 2.28 -3.62
C LEU A 176 -4.04 0.98 -2.90
N PHE A 177 -2.76 0.73 -2.62
CA PHE A 177 -2.33 -0.44 -1.87
C PHE A 177 -2.80 -0.38 -0.41
N LEU A 178 -2.79 0.79 0.21
CA LEU A 178 -3.42 0.96 1.53
C LEU A 178 -4.95 0.83 1.46
N TYR A 179 -5.63 1.34 0.42
CA TYR A 179 -7.06 1.07 0.24
C TYR A 179 -7.38 -0.41 0.01
N ALA A 180 -6.45 -1.15 -0.60
CA ALA A 180 -6.56 -2.60 -0.77
C ALA A 180 -6.44 -3.35 0.57
N ILE A 181 -5.96 -2.70 1.62
CA ILE A 181 -6.07 -3.21 2.98
C ILE A 181 -7.41 -2.71 3.51
N ASP A 182 -8.36 -3.61 3.74
CA ASP A 182 -9.75 -3.22 4.00
C ASP A 182 -9.91 -2.49 5.35
N HIS A 183 -9.38 -3.09 6.42
CA HIS A 183 -9.40 -2.54 7.77
C HIS A 183 -8.24 -3.12 8.62
N LEU A 184 -7.93 -2.48 9.74
CA LEU A 184 -7.11 -3.05 10.81
C LEU A 184 -7.78 -4.29 11.39
N GLU A 185 -6.99 -5.27 11.87
CA GLU A 185 -7.53 -6.47 12.51
C GLU A 185 -8.47 -6.16 13.68
N LYS A 186 -8.19 -5.09 14.44
CA LYS A 186 -9.05 -4.58 15.52
C LYS A 186 -9.13 -3.05 15.44
N PRO A 187 -10.25 -2.44 15.87
CA PRO A 187 -10.32 -1.00 16.08
C PRO A 187 -9.23 -0.52 17.04
N LEU A 188 -8.72 0.69 16.82
CA LEU A 188 -7.77 1.28 17.76
C LEU A 188 -8.48 1.69 19.05
N LEU A 189 -7.93 1.26 20.19
CA LEU A 189 -8.51 1.46 21.51
C LEU A 189 -7.68 2.46 22.33
N TYR A 190 -8.39 3.37 23.00
CA TYR A 190 -7.84 4.23 24.05
C TYR A 190 -8.76 4.16 25.27
N LYS A 191 -8.24 3.66 26.39
CA LYS A 191 -9.00 3.44 27.63
C LYS A 191 -10.24 2.57 27.41
N GLY A 192 -10.10 1.50 26.64
CA GLY A 192 -11.15 0.55 26.28
C GLY A 192 -12.17 1.07 25.26
N VAL A 193 -12.00 2.29 24.73
CA VAL A 193 -12.93 2.92 23.79
C VAL A 193 -12.34 2.96 22.38
N PRO A 194 -13.06 2.47 21.35
CA PRO A 194 -12.67 2.65 19.96
C PRO A 194 -12.56 4.12 19.57
N ILE A 195 -11.47 4.50 18.90
CA ILE A 195 -11.20 5.87 18.50
C ILE A 195 -11.14 6.04 16.98
N LYS A 196 -11.40 7.27 16.53
CA LYS A 196 -11.14 7.72 15.16
C LYS A 196 -9.95 8.68 15.19
N ARG A 197 -8.91 8.43 14.41
CA ARG A 197 -7.68 9.24 14.43
C ARG A 197 -7.00 9.33 13.07
N GLN A 198 -6.36 10.47 12.82
CA GLN A 198 -5.53 10.67 11.65
C GLN A 198 -4.11 10.20 11.90
N PHE A 199 -3.54 9.47 10.93
CA PHE A 199 -2.18 8.98 10.95
C PHE A 199 -1.39 9.48 9.75
N SER A 200 -0.06 9.45 9.90
CA SER A 200 0.87 9.69 8.80
C SER A 200 1.90 8.58 8.79
N LEU A 201 2.07 7.93 7.64
CA LEU A 201 2.97 6.80 7.46
C LEU A 201 3.93 7.09 6.30
N PRO A 202 5.25 7.21 6.54
CA PRO A 202 6.23 7.21 5.48
C PRO A 202 6.41 5.79 4.92
N ILE A 203 6.41 5.69 3.59
CA ILE A 203 6.75 4.49 2.83
C ILE A 203 8.01 4.81 2.02
N THR A 204 9.04 4.00 2.24
CA THR A 204 10.30 4.06 1.52
C THR A 204 10.62 2.69 0.98
N ILE A 205 10.97 2.62 -0.30
CA ILE A 205 11.34 1.40 -1.00
C ILE A 205 12.67 1.64 -1.70
N LEU A 206 13.59 0.68 -1.54
CA LEU A 206 14.92 0.66 -2.15
C LEU A 206 14.90 -0.12 -3.45
#